data_AF-A0A7C1EP46-F1
#
_entry.id   AF-A0A7C1EP46-F1
#
_cell.length_a   1.000
_cell.length_b   1.000
_cell.length_c   1.000
_cell.angle_alpha   90.00
_cell.angle_beta   90.00
_cell.angle_gamma   90.00
#
_symmetry.space_group_name_H-M   'P 1'
#
loop_
_entity.id
_entity.type
_entity.pdbx_description
1 polymer ?
#
loop_
_entity_poly.entity_id
_entity_poly.type
_entity_poly.pdbx_seq_one_letter_code
_entity_poly.pdbx_strand_id
1 'polypeptide(L)' 'MSQVLSICRSCGGTHLQPVLSLGITPLADGLLTRDQLEQPEITA' A
#
# COMPACT_ATOMS: atom_id res chain seq x y z
N MET A 1 -9.78 3.86 4.02
CA MET A 1 -9.20 3.79 5.38
C MET A 1 -8.33 2.55 5.46
N SER A 2 -7.01 2.70 5.56
CA SER A 2 -6.09 1.55 5.64
C SER A 2 -6.16 0.91 7.03
N GLN A 3 -6.48 -0.38 7.10
CA GLN A 3 -6.41 -1.15 8.34
C GLN A 3 -4.96 -1.31 8.78
N VAL A 4 -4.68 -0.91 10.03
CA VAL A 4 -3.40 -1.21 10.68
C VAL A 4 -3.47 -2.65 11.20
N LEU A 5 -2.66 -3.54 10.64
CA LEU A 5 -2.48 -4.89 11.19
C LEU A 5 -1.73 -4.78 12.53
N SER A 6 -2.39 -5.15 13.62
CA SER A 6 -1.84 -5.11 14.99
C SER A 6 -1.33 -6.46 15.49
N ILE A 7 -1.49 -7.54 14.70
CA ILE A 7 -1.13 -8.91 15.08
C ILE A 7 -0.28 -9.61 14.01
N CYS A 8 0.67 -10.43 14.44
CA CYS A 8 1.44 -11.31 13.58
C CYS A 8 0.54 -12.42 13.01
N ARG A 9 0.48 -12.54 11.68
CA ARG A 9 -0.33 -13.58 11.01
C ARG A 9 0.13 -15.01 11.30
N SER A 10 1.40 -15.21 11.64
CA SER A 10 1.94 -16.55 11.88
C SER A 10 1.75 -17.04 13.32
N CYS A 11 1.84 -16.15 14.31
CA CYS A 11 1.85 -16.54 15.72
C CYS A 11 0.85 -15.80 16.62
N GLY A 12 0.13 -14.81 16.09
CA GLY A 12 -0.84 -14.01 16.86
C GLY A 12 -0.23 -12.98 17.83
N GLY A 13 1.09 -12.89 17.96
CA GLY A 13 1.74 -11.90 18.81
C GLY A 13 1.50 -10.45 18.36
N THR A 14 1.49 -9.52 19.30
CA THR A 14 1.15 -8.09 19.07
C THR A 14 2.37 -7.15 19.00
N HIS A 15 3.57 -7.68 19.18
CA HIS A 15 4.81 -6.90 19.23
C HIS A 15 5.41 -6.64 17.85
N LEU A 16 4.62 -6.03 16.94
CA LEU A 16 5.10 -5.60 15.62
C LEU A 16 5.90 -4.29 15.74
N GLN A 17 7.02 -4.18 15.02
CA GLN A 17 7.82 -2.96 14.95
C GLN A 17 7.85 -2.43 13.50
N PRO A 18 7.69 -1.11 13.29
CA PRO A 18 7.79 -0.52 11.95
C PRO A 18 9.24 -0.57 11.44
N VAL A 19 9.41 -0.94 10.17
CA VAL A 19 10.72 -1.00 9.50
C VAL A 19 10.87 0.07 8.41
N LEU A 20 9.81 0.28 7.61
CA LEU A 20 9.78 1.24 6.50
C LEU A 20 8.33 1.70 6.25
N SER A 21 8.16 2.95 5.82
CA SER A 21 6.90 3.48 5.31
C SER A 21 7.14 4.11 3.94
N LEU A 22 6.43 3.63 2.92
CA LEU A 22 6.48 4.17 1.55
C LEU A 22 5.40 5.23 1.29
N GLY A 23 4.57 5.54 2.30
CA GLY A 23 3.45 6.46 2.13
C GLY A 23 2.33 5.85 1.28
N ILE A 24 1.80 6.65 0.36
CA ILE A 24 0.71 6.25 -0.54
C ILE A 24 1.33 5.88 -1.88
N THR A 25 1.09 4.64 -2.32
CA THR A 25 1.54 4.14 -3.62
C THR A 25 0.36 3.53 -4.36
N PRO A 26 0.23 3.74 -5.68
CA PRO A 26 -0.79 3.08 -6.48
C PRO A 26 -0.60 1.56 -6.48
N LEU A 27 -1.61 0.84 -6.97
CA LEU A 27 -1.54 -0.62 -7.13
C LEU A 27 -0.38 -0.98 -8.08
N ALA A 28 0.49 -1.90 -7.64
CA ALA A 28 1.67 -2.29 -8.40
C ALA A 28 1.33 -2.84 -9.80
N ASP A 29 0.23 -3.60 -9.90
CA ASP A 29 -0.26 -4.16 -11.15
C ASP A 29 -1.30 -3.26 -11.84
N GLY A 30 -1.48 -2.02 -11.38
CA GLY A 30 -2.37 -1.02 -11.96
C GLY A 30 -1.77 -0.38 -13.22
N LEU A 31 -1.47 -1.19 -14.23
CA LEU A 31 -0.88 -0.71 -15.48
C LEU A 31 -1.79 0.30 -16.18
N LEU A 32 -1.19 1.37 -16.69
CA LEU A 32 -1.91 2.47 -17.32
C LEU A 32 -2.17 2.21 -18.81
N THR A 33 -3.32 2.67 -19.30
CA THR A 33 -3.53 2.85 -20.74
C THR A 33 -2.78 4.09 -21.23
N ARG A 34 -2.59 4.21 -22.54
CA ARG A 34 -1.89 5.35 -23.14
C ARG A 34 -2.50 6.70 -22.75
N ASP A 35 -3.83 6.79 -22.75
CA ASP A 35 -4.56 8.03 -22.47
C ASP A 35 -4.43 8.46 -21.00
N GLN A 36 -4.11 7.52 -20.11
CA GLN A 36 -3.91 7.80 -18.68
C GLN A 36 -2.52 8.37 -18.38
N LEU A 37 -1.56 8.27 -19.31
CA LEU A 37 -0.21 8.81 -19.12
C LEU A 37 -0.19 10.34 -19.02
N GLU A 38 -1.19 11.02 -19.58
CA GLU A 38 -1.31 12.48 -19.52
C GLU A 38 -2.10 12.96 -18.29
N GLN A 39 -2.63 12.03 -17.49
CA GLN A 39 -3.40 12.36 -16.30
C GLN A 39 -2.51 12.40 -15.06
N PRO A 40 -2.94 13.10 -13.99
CA PRO A 40 -2.28 13.01 -12.70
C PRO A 40 -2.17 11.57 -12.22
N GLU A 41 -1.12 11.29 -11.45
CA GLU A 41 -0.90 9.97 -10.86
C GLU A 41 -2.12 9.52 -10.04
N ILE A 42 -2.49 8.25 -10.20
CA ILE A 42 -3.62 7.67 -9.48
C ILE A 42 -3.26 7.64 -7.99
N THR A 43 -3.94 8.48 -7.23
CA THR A 43 -3.88 8.46 -5.76
C THR A 43 -5.12 7.69 -5.29
N ALA A 44 -4.89 6.55 -4.64
CA ALA A 44 -5.93 5.65 -4.16
C ALA A 44 -6.73 6.25 -2.98
#